data_AF-A0A1Z9BJ52-F1
#
_entry.id   AF-A0A1Z9BJ52-F1
#
_cell.length_a   1.000
_cell.length_b   1.000
_cell.length_c   1.000
_cell.angle_alpha   90.00
_cell.angle_beta   90.00
_cell.angle_gamma   90.00
#
_symmetry.space_group_name_H-M   'P 1'
#
loop_
_entity.id
_entity.type
_entity.pdbx_description
1 polymer ?
#
loop_
_entity_poly.entity_id
_entity_poly.type
_entity_poly.pdbx_seq_one_letter_code
_entity_poly.pdbx_strand_id
1 'polypeptide(L)'
;MNERIGELLVKENLLSADQLDQAREQASTKGQRLGAQITQLGFLDEHELTEFVAKQYGVPSIQLGEFEIDPEVVQLIPEDVARKHNVVPVNRAGSTLILATADPSNIFALDDIKFLTGYNIQPVVASEEAIRNSIETYYEQEDLLEEVMAGFDDHGIDFVTDEDDFDAAAANQEASDAPVVKLVNLILTDAISKKASDIHIEPYEKSFRVRYRIDGVLYEVMKPPLKLKNAIISRLKIMSELDIAERRL
;
A
#
# COMPACT_ATOMS: atom_id res chain seq x y z
N MET A 1 -21.52 -20.37 20.42
CA MET A 1 -22.58 -19.41 20.06
C MET A 1 -21.88 -18.16 19.56
N ASN A 2 -21.78 -17.96 18.24
CA ASN A 2 -21.32 -16.68 17.71
C ASN A 2 -22.48 -15.70 17.85
N GLU A 3 -22.55 -14.98 18.97
CA GLU A 3 -23.37 -13.77 19.04
C GLU A 3 -22.87 -12.84 17.92
N ARG A 4 -23.77 -12.37 17.05
CA ARG A 4 -23.40 -11.51 15.93
C ARG A 4 -22.84 -10.21 16.52
N ILE A 5 -21.75 -9.68 15.97
CA ILE A 5 -21.05 -8.48 16.50
C ILE A 5 -22.02 -7.33 16.84
N GLY A 6 -23.07 -7.13 16.05
CA GLY A 6 -24.08 -6.11 16.30
C GLY A 6 -24.88 -6.32 17.60
N GLU A 7 -25.22 -7.56 17.95
CA GLU A 7 -25.94 -7.86 19.19
C GLU A 7 -25.05 -7.64 20.42
N LEU A 8 -23.75 -7.95 20.29
CA LEU A 8 -22.74 -7.66 21.31
C LEU A 8 -22.57 -6.15 21.53
N LEU A 9 -22.55 -5.36 20.46
CA LEU A 9 -22.48 -3.90 20.55
C LEU A 9 -23.69 -3.30 21.29
N VAL A 10 -24.90 -3.84 21.05
CA VAL A 10 -26.11 -3.40 21.78
C VAL A 10 -26.05 -3.80 23.25
N LYS A 11 -25.59 -5.02 23.55
CA LYS A 11 -25.47 -5.54 24.92
C LYS A 11 -24.49 -4.72 25.78
N GLU A 12 -23.44 -4.20 25.17
CA GLU A 12 -22.44 -3.34 25.81
C GLU A 12 -22.84 -1.85 25.78
N ASN A 13 -24.07 -1.53 25.34
CA ASN A 13 -24.63 -0.17 25.22
C ASN A 13 -23.84 0.76 24.29
N LEU A 14 -23.09 0.22 23.33
CA LEU A 14 -22.40 0.98 22.29
C LEU A 14 -23.32 1.34 21.12
N LEU A 15 -24.41 0.59 20.93
CA LEU A 15 -25.45 0.85 19.95
C LEU A 15 -26.84 0.69 20.56
N SER A 16 -27.81 1.48 20.11
CA SER A 16 -29.22 1.19 20.34
C SER A 16 -29.72 0.10 19.39
N ALA A 17 -30.80 -0.59 19.78
CA ALA A 17 -31.45 -1.56 18.89
C ALA A 17 -31.90 -0.91 17.57
N ASP A 18 -32.42 0.32 17.63
CA ASP A 18 -32.85 1.08 16.45
C ASP A 18 -31.67 1.42 15.53
N GLN A 19 -30.52 1.81 16.10
CA GLN A 19 -29.29 2.08 15.33
C GLN A 19 -28.75 0.81 14.66
N LEU A 20 -28.80 -0.33 15.36
CA LEU A 20 -28.40 -1.61 14.78
C LEU A 20 -29.30 -2.02 13.61
N ASP A 21 -30.61 -1.86 13.76
CA ASP A 21 -31.57 -2.21 12.71
C ASP A 21 -31.41 -1.29 11.48
N GLN A 22 -31.24 0.01 11.71
CA GLN A 22 -30.94 0.96 10.64
C GLN A 22 -29.63 0.64 9.90
N ALA A 23 -28.57 0.30 10.65
CA ALA A 23 -27.29 -0.07 10.05
C ALA A 23 -27.40 -1.38 9.25
N ARG A 24 -28.16 -2.36 9.74
CA ARG A 24 -28.42 -3.63 9.02
C ARG A 24 -29.17 -3.42 7.71
N GLU A 25 -30.21 -2.59 7.72
CA GLU A 25 -30.99 -2.29 6.52
C GLU A 25 -30.11 -1.65 5.44
N GLN A 26 -29.35 -0.61 5.80
CA GLN A 26 -28.45 0.05 4.84
C GLN A 26 -27.30 -0.85 4.37
N ALA A 27 -26.72 -1.65 5.26
CA ALA A 27 -25.65 -2.59 4.91
C ALA A 27 -26.14 -3.60 3.86
N SER A 28 -27.36 -4.11 4.01
CA SER A 28 -27.96 -5.01 3.03
C SER A 28 -28.25 -4.34 1.70
N THR A 29 -28.70 -3.07 1.69
CA THR A 29 -28.97 -2.33 0.45
C THR A 29 -27.69 -2.01 -0.31
N LYS A 30 -26.60 -1.67 0.39
CA LYS A 30 -25.31 -1.30 -0.21
C LYS A 30 -24.36 -2.48 -0.44
N GLY A 31 -24.69 -3.66 0.07
CA GLY A 31 -23.80 -4.83 0.03
C GLY A 31 -22.53 -4.68 0.87
N GLN A 32 -22.56 -3.83 1.90
CA GLN A 32 -21.42 -3.53 2.75
C GLN A 32 -21.47 -4.35 4.05
N ARG A 33 -20.32 -4.50 4.72
CA ARG A 33 -20.27 -5.13 6.04
C ARG A 33 -20.93 -4.23 7.08
N LEU A 34 -21.55 -4.86 8.08
CA LEU A 34 -22.27 -4.15 9.15
C LEU A 34 -21.37 -3.18 9.92
N GLY A 35 -20.12 -3.58 10.21
CA GLY A 35 -19.15 -2.74 10.91
C GLY A 35 -18.85 -1.42 10.19
N ALA A 36 -18.49 -1.50 8.90
CA ALA A 36 -18.26 -0.29 8.09
C ALA A 36 -19.49 0.61 7.97
N GLN A 37 -20.69 0.02 7.93
CA GLN A 37 -21.92 0.81 7.87
C GLN A 37 -22.23 1.51 9.20
N ILE A 38 -21.89 0.91 10.34
CA ILE A 38 -22.01 1.51 11.68
C ILE A 38 -21.12 2.76 11.79
N THR A 39 -19.87 2.67 11.35
CA THR A 39 -18.92 3.79 11.38
C THR A 39 -19.31 4.87 10.39
N GLN A 40 -19.73 4.50 9.17
CA GLN A 40 -20.17 5.45 8.14
C GLN A 40 -21.41 6.26 8.56
N LEU A 41 -22.32 5.68 9.35
CA LEU A 41 -23.48 6.40 9.89
C LEU A 41 -23.14 7.27 11.11
N GLY A 42 -21.89 7.22 11.60
CA GLY A 42 -21.44 7.94 12.78
C GLY A 42 -22.07 7.41 14.07
N PHE A 43 -22.51 6.16 14.09
CA PHE A 43 -23.10 5.55 15.29
C PHE A 43 -22.03 5.09 16.28
N LEU A 44 -20.85 4.73 15.78
CA LEU A 44 -19.69 4.37 16.58
C LEU A 44 -18.43 4.85 15.87
N ASP A 45 -17.42 5.27 16.62
CA ASP A 45 -16.13 5.63 16.05
C ASP A 45 -15.38 4.40 15.52
N GLU A 46 -14.52 4.57 14.50
CA GLU A 46 -13.73 3.46 13.95
C GLU A 46 -12.80 2.83 14.98
N HIS A 47 -12.18 3.65 15.83
CA HIS A 47 -11.28 3.18 16.87
C HIS A 47 -12.05 2.37 17.91
N GLU A 48 -13.21 2.88 18.36
CA GLU A 48 -14.07 2.18 19.32
C GLU A 48 -14.55 0.83 18.77
N LEU A 49 -14.95 0.77 17.50
CA LEU A 49 -15.33 -0.48 16.85
C LEU A 49 -14.16 -1.47 16.78
N THR A 50 -12.98 -1.00 16.39
CA THR A 50 -11.78 -1.83 16.23
C THR A 50 -11.33 -2.40 17.57
N GLU A 51 -11.28 -1.57 18.62
CA GLU A 51 -10.96 -2.00 19.99
C GLU A 51 -11.99 -2.99 20.53
N PHE A 52 -13.28 -2.75 20.25
CA PHE A 52 -14.34 -3.66 20.65
C PHE A 52 -14.17 -5.06 20.05
N VAL A 53 -13.96 -5.12 18.73
CA VAL A 53 -13.73 -6.38 18.01
C VAL A 53 -12.46 -7.06 18.52
N ALA A 54 -11.37 -6.32 18.68
CA ALA A 54 -10.11 -6.81 19.23
C ALA A 54 -10.31 -7.48 20.60
N LYS A 55 -10.99 -6.78 21.52
CA LYS A 55 -11.29 -7.30 22.86
C LYS A 55 -12.20 -8.53 22.83
N GLN A 56 -13.22 -8.54 21.97
CA GLN A 56 -14.17 -9.64 21.88
C GLN A 56 -13.52 -10.94 21.38
N TYR A 57 -12.60 -10.83 20.44
CA TYR A 57 -11.91 -11.99 19.85
C TYR A 57 -10.55 -12.30 20.48
N GLY A 58 -10.11 -11.49 21.45
CA GLY A 58 -8.85 -11.70 22.16
C GLY A 58 -7.61 -11.50 21.28
N VAL A 59 -7.70 -10.61 20.30
CA VAL A 59 -6.64 -10.28 19.34
C VAL A 59 -6.28 -8.80 19.48
N PRO A 60 -5.05 -8.36 19.16
CA PRO A 60 -4.70 -6.95 19.27
C PRO A 60 -5.28 -6.13 18.11
N SER A 61 -5.50 -4.84 18.34
CA SER A 61 -5.82 -3.86 17.29
C SER A 61 -4.55 -3.15 16.78
N ILE A 62 -4.61 -2.60 15.57
CA ILE A 62 -3.53 -1.83 14.96
C ILE A 62 -4.08 -0.63 14.17
N GLN A 63 -3.37 0.49 14.24
CA GLN A 63 -3.65 1.68 13.45
C GLN A 63 -2.76 1.71 12.20
N LEU A 64 -3.19 1.11 11.09
CA LEU A 64 -2.35 0.90 9.90
C LEU A 64 -1.69 2.18 9.35
N GLY A 65 -2.35 3.33 9.46
CA GLY A 65 -1.81 4.61 8.99
C GLY A 65 -0.55 5.10 9.72
N GLU A 66 -0.21 4.51 10.86
CA GLU A 66 1.00 4.85 11.63
C GLU A 66 2.20 3.94 11.33
N PHE A 67 2.01 2.90 10.49
CA PHE A 67 3.03 1.91 10.19
C PHE A 67 3.41 1.93 8.71
N GLU A 68 4.71 1.86 8.45
CA GLU A 68 5.24 1.59 7.12
C GLU A 68 5.42 0.07 6.98
N ILE A 69 4.78 -0.52 5.98
CA ILE A 69 4.81 -1.96 5.72
C ILE A 69 5.93 -2.22 4.73
N ASP A 70 6.81 -3.18 5.05
CA ASP A 70 7.89 -3.60 4.16
C ASP A 70 7.31 -4.17 2.85
N PRO A 71 7.72 -3.66 1.66
CA PRO A 71 7.26 -4.20 0.38
C PRO A 71 7.47 -5.72 0.24
N GLU A 72 8.54 -6.29 0.80
CA GLU A 72 8.76 -7.74 0.78
C GLU A 72 7.68 -8.52 1.55
N VAL A 73 7.03 -7.88 2.52
CA VAL A 73 5.92 -8.46 3.30
C VAL A 73 4.60 -8.32 2.55
N VAL A 74 4.39 -7.21 1.84
CA VAL A 74 3.22 -6.99 0.97
C VAL A 74 3.14 -8.08 -0.10
N GLN A 75 4.25 -8.36 -0.77
CA GLN A 75 4.38 -9.37 -1.83
C GLN A 75 4.05 -10.81 -1.41
N LEU A 76 3.98 -11.10 -0.10
CA LEU A 76 3.63 -12.44 0.37
C LEU A 76 2.19 -12.80 0.02
N ILE A 77 1.32 -11.82 -0.20
CA ILE A 77 -0.09 -12.02 -0.54
C ILE A 77 -0.35 -11.29 -1.85
N PRO A 78 -0.83 -11.95 -2.91
CA PRO A 78 -1.26 -11.28 -4.14
C PRO A 78 -2.42 -10.30 -3.90
N GLU A 79 -2.46 -9.21 -4.68
CA GLU A 79 -3.46 -8.15 -4.54
C GLU A 79 -4.91 -8.67 -4.61
N ASP A 80 -5.20 -9.56 -5.56
CA ASP A 80 -6.53 -10.12 -5.76
C ASP A 80 -7.01 -10.88 -4.51
N VAL A 81 -6.11 -11.61 -3.86
CA VAL A 81 -6.36 -12.31 -2.61
C VAL A 81 -6.54 -11.31 -1.46
N ALA A 82 -5.66 -10.30 -1.35
CA ALA A 82 -5.76 -9.25 -0.33
C ALA A 82 -7.11 -8.50 -0.42
N ARG A 83 -7.53 -8.10 -1.62
CA ARG A 83 -8.83 -7.46 -1.89
C ARG A 83 -10.01 -8.37 -1.60
N LYS A 84 -9.95 -9.62 -2.07
CA LYS A 84 -11.02 -10.62 -1.88
C LYS A 84 -11.30 -10.88 -0.40
N HIS A 85 -10.24 -11.04 0.40
CA HIS A 85 -10.37 -11.34 1.82
C HIS A 85 -10.44 -10.08 2.70
N ASN A 86 -10.15 -8.91 2.12
CA ASN A 86 -10.02 -7.62 2.79
C ASN A 86 -9.01 -7.69 3.95
N VAL A 87 -7.77 -8.03 3.61
CA VAL A 87 -6.66 -8.21 4.54
C VAL A 87 -5.38 -7.60 3.98
N VAL A 88 -4.49 -7.18 4.88
CA VAL A 88 -3.17 -6.63 4.52
C VAL A 88 -2.10 -7.26 5.42
N PRO A 89 -1.01 -7.81 4.85
CA PRO A 89 0.11 -8.29 5.66
C PRO A 89 0.85 -7.09 6.24
N VAL A 90 1.14 -7.11 7.55
CA VAL A 90 1.75 -5.97 8.26
C VAL A 90 3.22 -6.20 8.54
N ASN A 91 3.56 -7.40 9.00
CA ASN A 91 4.94 -7.76 9.36
C ASN A 91 5.10 -9.28 9.36
N ARG A 92 6.34 -9.75 9.20
CA ARG A 92 6.69 -11.17 9.30
C ARG A 92 7.77 -11.37 10.36
N ALA A 93 7.49 -12.21 11.34
CA ALA A 93 8.44 -12.65 12.36
C ALA A 93 8.70 -14.15 12.21
N GLY A 94 9.81 -14.52 11.54
CA GLY A 94 10.18 -15.91 11.29
C GLY A 94 9.12 -16.63 10.46
N SER A 95 8.45 -17.62 11.06
CA SER A 95 7.36 -18.40 10.43
C SER A 95 5.96 -17.85 10.69
N THR A 96 5.84 -16.65 11.26
CA THR A 96 4.56 -16.03 11.62
C THR A 96 4.36 -14.75 10.83
N LEU A 97 3.22 -14.64 10.15
CA LEU A 97 2.77 -13.46 9.42
C LEU A 97 1.71 -12.73 10.25
N ILE A 98 1.99 -11.48 10.60
CA ILE A 98 1.04 -10.58 11.22
C ILE A 98 0.13 -10.03 10.12
N LEU A 99 -1.17 -10.29 10.22
CA LEU A 99 -2.15 -9.99 9.19
C LEU A 99 -3.23 -9.06 9.73
N ALA A 100 -3.36 -7.87 9.16
CA ALA A 100 -4.46 -6.97 9.49
C ALA A 100 -5.74 -7.43 8.81
N THR A 101 -6.83 -7.48 9.57
CA THR A 101 -8.18 -7.84 9.09
C THR A 101 -9.25 -7.04 9.83
N ALA A 102 -10.35 -6.73 9.14
CA ALA A 102 -11.53 -6.14 9.78
C ALA A 102 -12.40 -7.21 10.48
N ASP A 103 -12.21 -8.49 10.15
CA ASP A 103 -13.03 -9.58 10.69
C ASP A 103 -12.16 -10.79 11.07
N PRO A 104 -11.66 -10.83 12.33
CA PRO A 104 -10.88 -11.96 12.82
C PRO A 104 -11.70 -13.25 12.98
N SER A 105 -13.04 -13.18 12.85
CA SER A 105 -13.91 -14.36 12.94
C SER A 105 -13.99 -15.15 11.63
N ASN A 106 -13.53 -14.57 10.52
CA ASN A 106 -13.49 -15.23 9.23
C ASN A 106 -12.30 -16.20 9.13
N ILE A 107 -12.44 -17.34 9.81
CA ILE A 107 -11.41 -18.38 9.87
C ILE A 107 -11.05 -18.89 8.47
N PHE A 108 -12.02 -18.97 7.55
CA PHE A 108 -11.76 -19.39 6.17
C PHE A 108 -10.78 -18.46 5.46
N ALA A 109 -10.93 -17.13 5.62
CA ALA A 109 -9.98 -16.18 5.08
C ALA A 109 -8.58 -16.37 5.68
N LEU A 110 -8.48 -16.54 6.99
CA LEU A 110 -7.19 -16.75 7.66
C LEU A 110 -6.51 -18.06 7.22
N ASP A 111 -7.29 -19.14 7.07
CA ASP A 111 -6.79 -20.44 6.62
C ASP A 111 -6.39 -20.42 5.13
N ASP A 112 -7.13 -19.72 4.28
CA ASP A 112 -6.77 -19.52 2.86
C ASP A 112 -5.43 -18.79 2.74
N ILE A 113 -5.23 -17.69 3.48
CA ILE A 113 -3.96 -16.96 3.52
C ILE A 113 -2.84 -17.83 4.11
N LYS A 114 -3.12 -18.59 5.16
CA LYS A 114 -2.16 -19.55 5.74
C LYS A 114 -1.71 -20.58 4.70
N PHE A 115 -2.64 -21.15 3.95
CA PHE A 115 -2.34 -22.16 2.94
C PHE A 115 -1.54 -21.58 1.78
N LEU A 116 -1.93 -20.40 1.31
CA LEU A 116 -1.25 -19.68 0.23
C LEU A 116 0.20 -19.33 0.59
N THR A 117 0.39 -18.76 1.77
CA THR A 117 1.68 -18.18 2.17
C THR A 117 2.60 -19.15 2.90
N GLY A 118 2.05 -20.24 3.45
CA GLY A 118 2.77 -21.20 4.27
C GLY A 118 3.14 -20.72 5.68
N TYR A 119 2.77 -19.49 6.06
CA TYR A 119 3.05 -18.93 7.37
C TYR A 119 1.92 -19.17 8.38
N ASN A 120 2.26 -19.21 9.66
CA ASN A 120 1.26 -19.11 10.71
C ASN A 120 0.71 -17.69 10.74
N ILE A 121 -0.62 -17.55 10.74
CA ILE A 121 -1.26 -16.23 10.72
C ILE A 121 -1.53 -15.78 12.15
N GLN A 122 -1.05 -14.60 12.48
CA GLN A 122 -1.41 -13.87 13.69
C GLN A 122 -2.30 -12.69 13.29
N PRO A 123 -3.63 -12.80 13.45
CA PRO A 123 -4.53 -11.73 13.07
C PRO A 123 -4.43 -10.54 14.02
N VAL A 124 -4.50 -9.34 13.46
CA VAL A 124 -4.65 -8.08 14.17
C VAL A 124 -5.81 -7.31 13.57
N VAL A 125 -6.58 -6.60 14.40
CA VAL A 125 -7.79 -5.91 13.94
C VAL A 125 -7.44 -4.50 13.49
N ALA A 126 -7.87 -4.13 12.29
CA ALA A 126 -7.77 -2.78 11.78
C ALA A 126 -9.12 -2.35 11.17
N SER A 127 -9.34 -1.04 11.03
CA SER A 127 -10.56 -0.56 10.38
C SER A 127 -10.60 -0.99 8.91
N GLU A 128 -11.79 -1.29 8.43
CA GLU A 128 -12.02 -1.71 7.04
C GLU A 128 -11.58 -0.65 6.03
N GLU A 129 -11.71 0.62 6.41
CA GLU A 129 -11.19 1.74 5.62
C GLU A 129 -9.67 1.77 5.56
N ALA A 130 -8.99 1.63 6.70
CA ALA A 130 -7.54 1.62 6.75
C ALA A 130 -6.95 0.46 5.94
N ILE A 131 -7.57 -0.72 5.97
CA ILE A 131 -7.16 -1.87 5.17
C ILE A 131 -7.29 -1.57 3.68
N ARG A 132 -8.45 -1.09 3.23
CA ARG A 132 -8.68 -0.76 1.81
C ARG A 132 -7.70 0.28 1.29
N ASN A 133 -7.49 1.36 2.05
CA ASN A 133 -6.55 2.42 1.68
C ASN A 133 -5.10 1.89 1.63
N SER A 134 -4.75 0.96 2.52
CA SER A 134 -3.44 0.30 2.50
C SER A 134 -3.29 -0.59 1.28
N ILE A 135 -4.33 -1.34 0.89
CA ILE A 135 -4.30 -2.16 -0.33
C ILE A 135 -4.05 -1.26 -1.56
N GLU A 136 -4.81 -0.17 -1.69
CA GLU A 136 -4.63 0.79 -2.79
C GLU A 136 -3.21 1.36 -2.79
N THR A 137 -2.68 1.77 -1.64
CA THR A 137 -1.35 2.39 -1.55
C THR A 137 -0.22 1.43 -1.90
N TYR A 138 -0.24 0.20 -1.36
CA TYR A 138 0.91 -0.71 -1.47
C TYR A 138 0.88 -1.57 -2.74
N TYR A 139 -0.29 -2.00 -3.21
CA TYR A 139 -0.37 -2.85 -4.41
C TYR A 139 -0.39 -2.04 -5.72
N GLU A 140 -0.98 -0.83 -5.75
CA GLU A 140 -0.90 0.01 -6.96
C GLU A 140 0.54 0.48 -7.24
N GLN A 141 1.33 0.71 -6.19
CA GLN A 141 2.76 1.03 -6.33
C GLN A 141 3.56 -0.11 -6.96
N GLU A 142 3.17 -1.35 -6.70
CA GLU A 142 3.83 -2.55 -7.23
C GLU A 142 3.44 -2.81 -8.69
N ASP A 143 2.16 -2.82 -9.02
CA ASP A 143 1.68 -2.98 -10.40
C ASP A 143 2.29 -1.94 -11.35
N LEU A 144 2.44 -0.70 -10.88
CA LEU A 144 3.08 0.35 -11.65
C LEU A 144 4.58 0.11 -11.79
N LEU A 145 5.27 -0.40 -10.77
CA LEU A 145 6.68 -0.75 -10.88
C LEU A 145 6.88 -1.91 -11.85
N GLU A 146 6.01 -2.91 -11.82
CA GLU A 146 6.04 -4.07 -12.71
C GLU A 146 5.67 -3.70 -14.15
N GLU A 147 4.65 -2.88 -14.38
CA GLU A 147 4.31 -2.34 -15.71
C GLU A 147 5.49 -1.54 -16.28
N VAL A 148 6.18 -0.77 -15.42
CA VAL A 148 7.38 -0.04 -15.81
C VAL A 148 8.48 -1.00 -16.23
N MET A 149 8.77 -2.03 -15.42
CA MET A 149 9.78 -3.03 -15.75
C MET A 149 9.45 -3.82 -17.03
N ALA A 150 8.19 -4.22 -17.22
CA ALA A 150 7.73 -4.94 -18.40
C ALA A 150 7.83 -4.09 -19.68
N GLY A 151 7.50 -2.80 -19.60
CA GLY A 151 7.69 -1.85 -20.70
C GLY A 151 9.17 -1.70 -21.10
N PHE A 152 10.10 -1.87 -20.16
CA PHE A 152 11.53 -1.83 -20.45
C PHE A 152 12.06 -3.11 -21.10
N ASP A 153 11.54 -4.28 -20.71
CA ASP A 153 11.97 -5.56 -21.28
C ASP A 153 11.44 -5.75 -22.72
N ASP A 154 10.24 -5.24 -23.05
CA ASP A 154 9.63 -5.38 -24.39
C ASP A 154 10.27 -4.45 -25.44
N HIS A 155 10.87 -3.33 -25.01
CA HIS A 155 11.55 -2.40 -25.93
C HIS A 155 12.97 -2.83 -26.32
N GLY A 156 13.50 -3.93 -25.78
CA GLY A 156 14.82 -4.46 -26.19
C GLY A 156 15.96 -3.45 -26.07
N ILE A 157 15.78 -2.42 -25.25
CA ILE A 157 16.79 -1.40 -25.00
C ILE A 157 17.79 -2.04 -24.06
N ASP A 158 18.85 -2.58 -24.64
CA ASP A 158 20.04 -2.98 -23.91
C ASP A 158 20.57 -1.70 -23.26
N PHE A 159 20.24 -1.50 -21.97
CA PHE A 159 20.80 -0.41 -21.18
C PHE A 159 22.29 -0.68 -21.09
N VAL A 160 23.04 -0.16 -22.06
CA VAL A 160 24.49 -0.19 -22.04
C VAL A 160 24.88 0.51 -20.73
N THR A 161 25.50 -0.27 -19.85
CA THR A 161 26.00 0.21 -18.56
C THR A 161 27.26 1.06 -18.72
N ASP A 162 27.67 1.31 -19.97
CA ASP A 162 28.83 2.12 -20.28
C ASP A 162 28.50 3.60 -20.13
N GLU A 163 29.30 4.26 -19.31
CA GLU A 163 29.19 5.67 -18.94
C GLU A 163 29.44 6.63 -20.12
N ASP A 164 29.78 6.11 -21.31
CA ASP A 164 30.43 6.87 -22.39
C ASP A 164 29.60 7.14 -23.65
N ASP A 165 28.44 6.50 -23.89
CA ASP A 165 27.61 6.76 -25.07
C ASP A 165 26.21 7.28 -24.68
N PHE A 166 26.17 8.55 -24.23
CA PHE A 166 24.91 9.27 -24.03
C PHE A 166 24.62 10.17 -25.23
N ASP A 167 23.90 9.64 -26.21
CA ASP A 167 23.39 10.46 -27.30
C ASP A 167 22.16 11.24 -26.82
N ALA A 168 22.21 12.58 -26.89
CA ALA A 168 21.13 13.45 -26.40
C ALA A 168 19.80 13.23 -27.16
N ALA A 169 19.87 12.66 -28.37
CA ALA A 169 18.70 12.23 -29.12
C ALA A 169 18.07 10.95 -28.53
N ALA A 170 18.88 9.96 -28.16
CA ALA A 170 18.42 8.72 -27.53
C ALA A 170 17.84 8.99 -26.13
N ALA A 171 18.46 9.88 -25.36
CA ALA A 171 17.98 10.30 -24.04
C ALA A 171 16.61 10.99 -24.06
N ASN A 172 16.29 11.75 -25.12
CA ASN A 172 14.96 12.31 -25.29
C ASN A 172 13.92 11.22 -25.55
N GLN A 173 14.29 10.19 -26.30
CA GLN A 173 13.41 9.05 -26.58
C GLN A 173 13.20 8.20 -25.31
N GLU A 174 14.28 7.87 -24.58
CA GLU A 174 14.26 7.16 -23.29
C GLU A 174 13.51 7.92 -22.17
N ALA A 175 13.59 9.25 -22.13
CA ALA A 175 12.85 10.07 -21.16
C ALA A 175 11.40 10.37 -21.59
N SER A 176 11.08 10.13 -22.87
CA SER A 176 9.72 10.22 -23.42
C SER A 176 8.97 8.88 -23.38
N ASP A 177 9.63 7.82 -22.90
CA ASP A 177 9.00 6.51 -22.75
C ASP A 177 7.87 6.58 -21.73
N ALA A 178 6.70 6.10 -22.16
CA ALA A 178 5.47 6.14 -21.36
C ALA A 178 5.65 5.56 -19.93
N PRO A 179 6.44 4.50 -19.70
CA PRO A 179 6.60 3.96 -18.36
C PRO A 179 7.42 4.85 -17.41
N VAL A 180 8.55 5.44 -17.83
CA VAL A 180 9.32 6.37 -16.97
C VAL A 180 8.51 7.61 -16.63
N VAL A 181 7.72 8.12 -17.58
CA VAL A 181 6.82 9.25 -17.32
C VAL A 181 5.79 8.89 -16.24
N LYS A 182 5.16 7.71 -16.32
CA LYS A 182 4.24 7.23 -15.28
C LYS A 182 4.92 7.11 -13.92
N LEU A 183 6.11 6.51 -13.86
CA LEU A 183 6.85 6.31 -12.62
C LEU A 183 7.19 7.64 -11.93
N VAL A 184 7.71 8.61 -12.68
CA VAL A 184 8.05 9.93 -12.12
C VAL A 184 6.78 10.66 -11.65
N ASN A 185 5.69 10.60 -12.41
CA ASN A 185 4.41 11.18 -11.98
C ASN A 185 3.86 10.52 -10.71
N LEU A 186 4.02 9.19 -10.57
CA LEU A 186 3.64 8.47 -9.37
C LEU A 186 4.44 8.94 -8.17
N ILE A 187 5.78 9.01 -8.28
CA ILE A 187 6.66 9.52 -7.21
C ILE A 187 6.19 10.91 -6.75
N LEU A 188 5.89 11.81 -7.70
CA LEU A 188 5.40 13.15 -7.38
C LEU A 188 4.03 13.13 -6.69
N THR A 189 3.10 12.33 -7.18
CA THR A 189 1.74 12.25 -6.64
C THR A 189 1.71 11.59 -5.26
N ASP A 190 2.47 10.52 -5.07
CA ASP A 190 2.61 9.84 -3.78
C ASP A 190 3.26 10.77 -2.74
N ALA A 191 4.29 11.51 -3.13
CA ALA A 191 4.91 12.52 -2.26
C ALA A 191 3.91 13.60 -1.82
N ILE A 192 3.03 14.07 -2.72
CA ILE A 192 1.97 15.03 -2.38
C ILE A 192 0.97 14.41 -1.42
N SER A 193 0.50 13.19 -1.70
CA SER A 193 -0.46 12.46 -0.86
C SER A 193 0.07 12.28 0.58
N LYS A 194 1.34 11.86 0.69
CA LYS A 194 2.06 11.69 1.96
C LYS A 194 2.55 13.00 2.58
N LYS A 195 2.24 14.15 1.98
CA LYS A 195 2.64 15.50 2.43
C LYS A 195 4.15 15.62 2.68
N ALA A 196 4.95 14.99 1.82
CA ALA A 196 6.40 15.08 1.87
C ALA A 196 6.87 16.51 1.58
N SER A 197 7.84 16.97 2.37
CA SER A 197 8.50 18.26 2.20
C SER A 197 9.60 18.22 1.13
N ASP A 198 10.30 17.09 1.02
CA ASP A 198 11.36 16.87 0.02
C ASP A 198 11.23 15.47 -0.59
N ILE A 199 11.57 15.37 -1.87
CA ILE A 199 11.78 14.10 -2.58
C ILE A 199 13.27 13.95 -2.86
N HIS A 200 13.87 12.91 -2.29
CA HIS A 200 15.27 12.56 -2.47
C HIS A 200 15.39 11.45 -3.51
N ILE A 201 16.02 11.76 -4.65
CA ILE A 201 16.33 10.80 -5.70
C ILE A 201 17.83 10.47 -5.59
N GLU A 202 18.17 9.28 -5.10
CA GLU A 202 19.54 8.94 -4.67
C GLU A 202 20.13 7.75 -5.47
N PRO A 203 20.74 8.03 -6.64
CA PRO A 203 21.44 7.02 -7.42
C PRO A 203 22.85 6.79 -6.87
N TYR A 204 23.06 5.68 -6.15
CA TYR A 204 24.39 5.22 -5.75
C TYR A 204 25.01 4.30 -6.82
N GLU A 205 26.27 3.92 -6.62
CA GLU A 205 27.01 3.03 -7.52
C GLU A 205 26.32 1.68 -7.72
N LYS A 206 25.73 1.12 -6.66
CA LYS A 206 25.16 -0.25 -6.66
C LYS A 206 23.68 -0.32 -6.33
N SER A 207 23.05 0.79 -6.03
CA SER A 207 21.63 0.85 -5.65
C SER A 207 21.04 2.18 -6.04
N PHE A 208 19.80 2.18 -6.49
CA PHE A 208 19.02 3.39 -6.68
C PHE A 208 17.84 3.37 -5.71
N ARG A 209 17.67 4.45 -4.94
CA ARG A 209 16.55 4.59 -4.01
C ARG A 209 15.91 5.96 -4.09
N VAL A 210 14.63 6.00 -3.74
CA VAL A 210 13.86 7.23 -3.56
C VAL A 210 13.46 7.32 -2.10
N ARG A 211 13.65 8.49 -1.50
CA ARG A 211 13.28 8.76 -0.10
C ARG A 211 12.44 10.02 0.00
N TYR A 212 11.49 10.06 0.93
CA TYR A 212 10.72 11.27 1.23
C TYR A 212 11.12 11.84 2.58
N ARG A 213 11.15 13.17 2.69
CA ARG A 213 11.21 13.83 3.98
C ARG A 213 9.80 14.19 4.46
N ILE A 214 9.31 13.49 5.47
CA ILE A 214 7.99 13.72 6.08
C ILE A 214 8.24 14.12 7.53
N ASP A 215 7.75 15.30 7.93
CA ASP A 215 7.93 15.87 9.27
C ASP A 215 9.40 15.88 9.77
N GLY A 216 10.33 16.10 8.85
CA GLY A 216 11.77 16.16 9.13
C GLY A 216 12.49 14.82 9.15
N VAL A 217 11.78 13.70 9.05
CA VAL A 217 12.35 12.34 9.02
C VAL A 217 12.38 11.81 7.57
N LEU A 218 13.46 11.10 7.23
CA LEU A 218 13.66 10.50 5.91
C LEU A 218 13.14 9.06 5.88
N TYR A 219 12.19 8.78 5.00
CA TYR A 219 11.60 7.46 4.77
C TYR A 219 12.01 6.94 3.40
N GLU A 220 12.43 5.69 3.30
CA GLU A 220 12.80 5.05 2.04
C GLU A 220 11.57 4.41 1.40
N VAL A 221 11.08 4.99 0.31
CA VAL A 221 9.77 4.63 -0.25
C VAL A 221 9.83 3.64 -1.40
N MET A 222 10.94 3.61 -2.15
CA MET A 222 11.11 2.64 -3.23
C MET A 222 12.59 2.47 -3.63
N LYS A 223 12.90 1.33 -4.26
CA LYS A 223 14.20 1.01 -4.85
C LYS A 223 14.07 0.68 -6.34
N PRO A 224 14.07 1.69 -7.22
CA PRO A 224 14.04 1.43 -8.66
C PRO A 224 15.28 0.64 -9.10
N PRO A 225 15.17 -0.18 -10.17
CA PRO A 225 16.33 -0.79 -10.80
C PRO A 225 17.36 0.26 -11.24
N LEU A 226 18.65 -0.03 -11.08
CA LEU A 226 19.76 0.86 -11.48
C LEU A 226 19.70 1.28 -12.96
N LYS A 227 19.19 0.42 -13.83
CA LYS A 227 19.03 0.68 -15.26
C LYS A 227 18.19 1.94 -15.53
N LEU A 228 17.22 2.24 -14.65
CA LEU A 228 16.31 3.38 -14.79
C LEU A 228 16.90 4.72 -14.30
N LYS A 229 18.11 4.71 -13.73
CA LYS A 229 18.78 5.90 -13.19
C LYS A 229 18.79 7.06 -14.19
N ASN A 230 19.29 6.82 -15.40
CA ASN A 230 19.49 7.89 -16.38
C ASN A 230 18.14 8.41 -16.91
N ALA A 231 17.18 7.53 -17.18
CA ALA A 231 15.86 7.92 -17.68
C ALA A 231 15.09 8.77 -16.65
N ILE A 232 15.10 8.39 -15.37
CA ILE A 232 14.45 9.15 -14.29
C ILE A 232 15.11 10.54 -14.11
N ILE A 233 16.45 10.61 -14.09
CA ILE A 233 17.18 11.89 -13.98
C ILE A 233 16.85 12.80 -15.18
N SER A 234 16.90 12.28 -16.40
CA SER A 234 16.58 13.03 -17.61
C SER A 234 15.14 13.54 -17.59
N ARG A 235 14.18 12.72 -17.15
CA ARG A 235 12.78 13.13 -17.04
C ARG A 235 12.59 14.27 -16.05
N LEU A 236 13.21 14.20 -14.88
CA LEU A 236 13.16 15.26 -13.88
C LEU A 236 13.78 16.58 -14.39
N LYS A 237 14.89 16.48 -15.14
CA LYS A 237 15.50 17.65 -15.79
C LYS A 237 14.59 18.29 -16.83
N ILE A 238 13.96 17.49 -17.69
CA ILE A 238 12.97 17.99 -18.68
C ILE A 238 11.83 18.73 -17.97
N MET A 239 11.26 18.13 -16.91
CA MET A 239 10.17 18.74 -16.15
C MET A 239 10.58 20.04 -15.44
N SER A 240 11.87 20.20 -15.16
CA SER A 240 12.44 21.38 -14.50
C SER A 240 13.07 22.38 -15.48
N GLU A 241 12.89 22.18 -16.80
CA GLU A 241 13.52 22.98 -17.86
C GLU A 241 15.06 23.06 -17.75
N LEU A 242 15.69 22.00 -17.21
CA LEU A 242 17.14 21.88 -17.07
C LEU A 242 17.78 21.18 -18.27
N ASP A 243 19.07 21.46 -18.50
CA ASP A 243 19.83 20.82 -19.57
C ASP A 243 20.06 19.32 -19.30
N ILE A 244 19.56 18.50 -20.23
CA ILE A 244 19.62 17.03 -20.18
C ILE A 244 21.05 16.54 -20.40
N ALA A 245 21.84 17.22 -21.25
CA ALA A 245 23.19 16.83 -21.62
C ALA A 245 24.24 17.15 -20.53
N GLU A 246 23.95 18.08 -19.63
CA GLU A 246 24.89 18.53 -18.60
C GLU A 246 24.95 17.54 -17.41
N ARG A 247 26.12 16.96 -17.13
CA ARG A 247 26.29 15.89 -16.13
C ARG A 247 27.40 16.14 -15.10
N ARG A 248 28.01 17.33 -15.11
CA ARG A 248 29.10 17.63 -14.17
C ARG A 248 28.60 17.63 -12.74
N LEU A 249 29.24 16.81 -11.90
CA LEU A 249 29.17 16.85 -10.44
C LEU A 249 29.98 18.03 -9.90
#